data_AF-A0A511D1C9-F1
#
_entry.id   AF-A0A511D1C9-F1
#
_cell.length_a   1.000
_cell.length_b   1.000
_cell.length_c   1.000
_cell.angle_alpha   90.00
_cell.angle_beta   90.00
_cell.angle_gamma   90.00
#
_symmetry.space_group_name_H-M   'P 1'
#
loop_
_entity.id
_entity.type
_entity.pdbx_description
1 polymer ?
#
loop_
_entity_poly.entity_id
_entity_poly.type
_entity_poly.pdbx_seq_one_letter_code
_entity_poly.pdbx_strand_id
1 'polypeptide(L)'
;MPELRTRRRLDQPRLGRRRLDVDPEEFARLSERAARFLGTGRYLAIQTVLVVVWIALNLFAVSLRWDPYPFILLNLAFSTQAAYAAPLILLAQNRQDDRDRISLDEDRRRAERTKADTEYLARELAALRLAVGEVATRDYLRGELEKLAERIGAERADGSGRAADRVERGAGRGRGVNRPAGD
;
A
#
# COMPACT_ATOMS: atom_id res chain seq x y z
N MET A 1 -40.27 -47.90 10.95
CA MET A 1 -38.95 -47.57 10.41
C MET A 1 -39.09 -47.31 8.91
N PRO A 2 -39.21 -46.05 8.43
CA PRO A 2 -39.17 -45.76 7.01
C PRO A 2 -37.72 -45.58 6.54
N GLU A 3 -37.33 -46.34 5.53
CA GLU A 3 -35.99 -46.31 4.94
C GLU A 3 -35.71 -45.02 4.17
N LEU A 4 -34.57 -44.38 4.47
CA LEU A 4 -34.08 -43.20 3.78
C LEU A 4 -33.45 -43.60 2.44
N ARG A 5 -34.24 -43.56 1.35
CA ARG A 5 -33.71 -43.60 -0.02
C ARG A 5 -32.89 -42.34 -0.30
N THR A 6 -31.56 -42.46 -0.18
CA THR A 6 -30.62 -41.42 -0.61
C THR A 6 -30.67 -41.28 -2.13
N ARG A 7 -31.40 -40.25 -2.61
CA ARG A 7 -31.44 -39.87 -4.02
C ARG A 7 -30.09 -39.24 -4.40
N ARG A 8 -29.21 -40.03 -5.01
CA ARG A 8 -27.98 -39.57 -5.67
C ARG A 8 -28.39 -38.64 -6.84
N ARG A 9 -28.18 -37.34 -6.68
CA ARG A 9 -28.53 -36.36 -7.73
C ARG A 9 -27.62 -36.53 -8.94
N LEU A 10 -28.25 -36.70 -10.10
CA LEU A 10 -27.64 -36.93 -11.41
C LEU A 10 -27.36 -35.63 -12.19
N ASP A 11 -27.59 -34.46 -11.58
CA ASP A 11 -27.51 -33.15 -12.26
C ASP A 11 -26.13 -32.48 -12.21
N GLN A 12 -25.07 -33.17 -11.80
CA GLN A 12 -23.72 -32.61 -11.87
C GLN A 12 -23.04 -33.08 -13.16
N PRO A 13 -22.90 -32.22 -14.19
CA PRO A 13 -22.12 -32.57 -15.36
C PRO A 13 -20.68 -32.81 -14.91
N ARG A 14 -20.24 -34.06 -15.03
CA ARG A 14 -18.83 -34.44 -14.90
C ARG A 14 -18.07 -33.87 -16.09
N LEU A 15 -17.75 -32.59 -16.03
CA LEU A 15 -16.74 -31.97 -16.88
C LEU A 15 -15.39 -32.57 -16.49
N GLY A 16 -15.07 -33.72 -17.10
CA GLY A 16 -13.72 -34.28 -17.12
C GLY A 16 -12.81 -33.34 -17.90
N ARG A 17 -12.46 -32.21 -17.28
CA ARG A 17 -11.43 -31.32 -17.79
C ARG A 17 -10.13 -32.05 -17.62
N ARG A 18 -9.69 -32.72 -18.67
CA ARG A 18 -8.37 -33.32 -18.82
C ARG A 18 -7.37 -32.16 -18.67
N ARG A 19 -6.97 -31.88 -17.44
CA ARG A 19 -5.91 -30.91 -17.15
C ARG A 19 -4.65 -31.58 -17.68
N LEU A 20 -4.13 -31.06 -18.79
CA LEU A 20 -2.75 -31.31 -19.15
C LEU A 20 -1.96 -30.73 -17.97
N ASP A 21 -1.48 -31.62 -17.11
CA ASP A 21 -0.65 -31.28 -15.96
C ASP A 21 0.73 -30.92 -16.49
N VAL A 22 0.80 -29.73 -17.10
CA VAL A 22 2.05 -29.10 -17.49
C VAL A 22 2.58 -28.48 -16.22
N ASP A 23 3.71 -28.99 -15.74
CA ASP A 23 4.33 -28.56 -14.50
C ASP A 23 4.49 -27.02 -14.48
N PRO A 24 3.69 -26.29 -13.67
CA PRO A 24 3.62 -24.84 -13.74
C PRO A 24 4.95 -24.18 -13.39
N GLU A 25 5.75 -24.84 -12.55
CA GLU A 25 7.05 -24.39 -12.06
C GLU A 25 8.13 -24.37 -13.16
N GLU A 26 8.18 -25.42 -13.99
CA GLU A 26 9.14 -25.50 -15.10
C GLU A 26 8.79 -24.49 -16.19
N PHE A 27 7.49 -24.40 -16.51
CA PHE A 27 7.00 -23.42 -17.47
C PHE A 27 7.22 -21.98 -16.99
N ALA A 28 7.06 -21.70 -15.69
CA ALA A 28 7.33 -20.39 -15.12
C ALA A 28 8.79 -19.97 -15.27
N ARG A 29 9.74 -20.85 -14.94
CA ARG A 29 11.18 -20.59 -15.09
C ARG A 29 11.58 -20.38 -16.56
N LEU A 30 11.03 -21.20 -17.45
CA LEU A 30 11.30 -21.08 -18.89
C LEU A 30 10.70 -19.78 -19.47
N SER A 31 9.49 -19.43 -19.03
CA SER A 31 8.80 -18.19 -19.40
C SER A 31 9.54 -16.95 -18.90
N GLU A 32 10.09 -16.97 -17.69
CA GLU A 32 10.86 -15.84 -17.14
C GLU A 32 12.16 -15.61 -17.92
N ARG A 33 12.82 -16.69 -18.36
CA ARG A 33 14.01 -16.59 -19.21
C ARG A 33 13.65 -16.13 -20.62
N ALA A 34 12.56 -16.65 -21.19
CA ALA A 34 12.05 -16.25 -22.50
C ALA A 34 11.59 -14.78 -22.52
N ALA A 35 10.90 -14.31 -21.47
CA ALA A 35 10.45 -12.91 -21.36
C ALA A 35 11.62 -11.93 -21.31
N ARG A 36 12.67 -12.25 -20.53
CA ARG A 36 13.91 -11.44 -20.51
C ARG A 36 14.63 -11.45 -21.87
N PHE A 37 14.58 -12.58 -22.58
CA PHE A 37 15.20 -12.71 -23.89
C PHE A 37 14.44 -11.95 -24.99
N LEU A 38 13.12 -12.08 -25.05
CA LEU A 38 12.23 -11.43 -26.02
C LEU A 38 12.13 -9.91 -25.82
N GLY A 39 12.23 -9.43 -24.57
CA GLY A 39 12.20 -7.99 -24.26
C GLY A 39 13.49 -7.24 -24.57
N THR A 40 14.57 -7.95 -24.90
CA THR A 40 15.86 -7.34 -25.24
C THR A 40 15.98 -7.18 -26.75
N GLY A 41 16.37 -6.01 -27.28
CA GLY A 41 16.56 -5.77 -28.72
C GLY A 41 17.54 -6.73 -29.42
N ARG A 42 18.30 -7.50 -28.64
CA ARG A 42 19.18 -8.59 -29.09
C ARG A 42 18.42 -9.75 -29.74
N TYR A 43 17.19 -10.06 -29.33
CA TYR A 43 16.38 -11.09 -30.00
C TYR A 43 16.06 -10.69 -31.44
N LEU A 44 15.60 -9.44 -31.63
CA LEU A 44 15.32 -8.89 -32.95
C LEU A 44 16.57 -8.91 -33.84
N ALA A 45 17.72 -8.50 -33.31
CA ALA A 45 18.98 -8.54 -34.07
C ALA A 45 19.37 -9.95 -34.53
N ILE A 46 19.29 -10.95 -33.65
CA ILE A 46 19.59 -12.36 -34.00
C ILE A 46 18.58 -12.88 -35.03
N GLN A 47 17.29 -12.59 -34.85
CA GLN A 47 16.22 -13.00 -35.77
C GLN A 47 16.42 -12.40 -37.16
N THR A 48 16.77 -11.12 -37.26
CA THR A 48 17.05 -10.45 -38.53
C THR A 48 18.26 -11.08 -39.24
N VAL A 49 19.36 -11.33 -38.51
CA VAL A 49 20.54 -12.00 -39.08
C VAL A 49 20.18 -13.39 -39.61
N LEU A 50 19.43 -14.17 -38.84
CA LEU A 50 19.01 -15.51 -39.24
C LEU A 50 18.16 -15.48 -40.52
N VAL A 51 17.19 -14.56 -40.62
CA VAL A 51 16.37 -14.39 -41.83
C VAL A 51 17.23 -14.00 -43.03
N VAL A 52 18.18 -13.07 -42.87
CA VAL A 52 19.08 -12.65 -43.96
C VAL A 52 19.97 -13.81 -44.42
N VAL A 53 20.55 -14.57 -43.50
CA VAL A 53 21.36 -15.76 -43.81
C VAL A 53 20.52 -16.82 -44.51
N TRP A 54 19.28 -17.02 -44.08
CA TRP A 54 18.36 -17.98 -44.67
C TRP A 54 17.98 -17.62 -46.12
N ILE A 55 17.67 -16.34 -46.36
CA ILE A 55 17.41 -15.82 -47.70
C ILE A 55 18.66 -16.01 -48.57
N ALA A 56 19.85 -15.65 -48.09
CA ALA A 56 21.10 -15.82 -48.82
C ALA A 56 21.37 -17.29 -49.17
N LEU A 57 21.21 -18.21 -48.22
CA LEU A 57 21.39 -19.65 -48.44
C LEU A 57 20.41 -20.18 -49.50
N ASN A 58 19.16 -19.73 -49.47
CA ASN A 58 18.19 -20.08 -50.49
C ASN A 58 18.60 -19.53 -51.88
N LEU A 59 19.06 -18.28 -51.98
CA LEU A 59 19.59 -17.71 -53.24
C LEU A 59 20.78 -18.51 -53.80
N PHE A 60 21.70 -18.98 -52.95
CA PHE A 60 22.80 -19.85 -53.41
C PHE A 60 22.29 -21.25 -53.80
N ALA A 61 21.30 -21.81 -53.10
CA ALA A 61 20.69 -23.10 -53.42
C ALA A 61 19.85 -23.08 -54.72
N VAL A 62 19.35 -21.91 -55.14
CA VAL A 62 18.72 -21.70 -56.47
C VAL A 62 19.72 -21.95 -57.59
N SER A 63 21.00 -21.64 -57.39
CA SER A 63 22.07 -21.97 -58.35
C SER A 63 22.21 -23.48 -58.55
N LEU A 64 21.83 -24.29 -57.56
CA LEU A 64 21.77 -25.76 -57.63
C LEU A 64 20.38 -26.28 -58.09
N ARG A 65 19.47 -25.40 -58.54
CA ARG A 65 18.06 -25.70 -58.93
C ARG A 65 17.19 -26.32 -57.83
N TRP A 66 17.53 -26.14 -56.55
CA TRP A 66 16.77 -26.74 -55.45
C TRP A 66 15.36 -26.10 -55.30
N ASP A 67 15.20 -24.81 -55.60
CA ASP A 67 13.90 -24.11 -55.55
C ASP A 67 13.83 -22.97 -56.61
N PRO A 68 13.47 -23.26 -57.87
CA PRO A 68 13.36 -22.25 -58.93
C PRO A 68 12.30 -21.19 -58.60
N TYR A 69 12.49 -19.96 -59.09
CA TYR A 69 11.52 -18.86 -58.93
C TYR A 69 10.09 -19.31 -59.31
N PRO A 70 9.08 -19.21 -58.43
CA PRO A 70 8.93 -18.34 -57.26
C PRO A 70 9.02 -19.09 -55.91
N PHE A 71 10.24 -19.33 -55.41
CA PHE A 71 10.62 -19.86 -54.07
C PHE A 71 9.49 -20.41 -53.18
N ILE A 72 8.89 -21.54 -53.59
CA ILE A 72 7.65 -22.03 -52.96
C ILE A 72 7.95 -22.57 -51.55
N LEU A 73 9.14 -23.15 -51.35
CA LEU A 73 9.54 -23.76 -50.09
C LEU A 73 9.89 -22.71 -49.05
N LEU A 74 10.53 -21.61 -49.48
CA LEU A 74 10.83 -20.47 -48.61
C LEU A 74 9.54 -19.83 -48.09
N ASN A 75 8.58 -19.61 -48.99
CA ASN A 75 7.30 -19.01 -48.61
C ASN A 75 6.49 -19.94 -47.69
N LEU A 76 6.50 -21.25 -47.96
CA LEU A 76 5.83 -22.23 -47.11
C LEU A 76 6.43 -22.28 -45.69
N ALA A 77 7.76 -22.23 -45.59
CA ALA A 77 8.47 -22.22 -44.32
C ALA A 77 8.15 -20.96 -43.50
N PHE A 78 8.18 -19.78 -44.13
CA PHE A 78 7.84 -18.52 -43.47
C PHE A 78 6.37 -18.48 -43.04
N SER A 79 5.46 -18.98 -43.90
CA SER A 79 4.04 -19.07 -43.58
C SER A 79 3.78 -19.96 -42.37
N THR A 80 4.49 -21.09 -42.26
CA THR A 80 4.38 -21.99 -41.12
C THR A 80 5.02 -21.37 -39.86
N GLN A 81 6.12 -20.63 -40.00
CA GLN A 81 6.77 -19.92 -38.89
C GLN A 81 5.84 -18.84 -38.30
N ALA A 82 5.15 -18.08 -39.15
CA ALA A 82 4.13 -17.14 -38.72
C ALA A 82 2.92 -17.83 -38.06
N ALA A 83 2.45 -18.94 -38.65
CA ALA A 83 1.32 -19.70 -38.12
C ALA A 83 1.58 -20.27 -36.71
N TYR A 84 2.81 -20.74 -36.42
CA TYR A 84 3.18 -21.24 -35.10
C TYR A 84 3.48 -20.11 -34.09
N ALA A 85 3.79 -18.90 -34.55
CA ALA A 85 4.00 -17.76 -33.67
C ALA A 85 2.70 -17.35 -32.93
N ALA A 86 1.55 -17.39 -33.61
CA ALA A 86 0.26 -17.00 -33.05
C ALA A 86 -0.12 -17.75 -31.74
N PRO A 87 -0.10 -19.10 -31.67
CA PRO A 87 -0.42 -19.83 -30.43
C PRO A 87 0.63 -19.61 -29.33
N LEU A 88 1.91 -19.43 -29.68
CA LEU A 88 2.97 -19.13 -28.72
C LEU A 88 2.78 -17.77 -28.07
N ILE A 89 2.43 -16.76 -28.88
CA ILE A 89 2.09 -15.41 -28.40
C ILE A 89 0.85 -15.46 -27.51
N LEU A 90 -0.19 -16.22 -27.89
CA LEU A 90 -1.41 -16.36 -27.10
C LEU A 90 -1.15 -17.02 -25.74
N LEU A 91 -0.25 -18.01 -25.67
CA LEU A 91 0.19 -18.61 -24.41
C LEU A 91 0.99 -17.62 -23.55
N ALA A 92 1.83 -16.79 -24.17
CA ALA A 92 2.57 -15.75 -23.46
C ALA A 92 1.63 -14.65 -22.91
N GLN A 93 0.63 -14.26 -23.70
CA GLN A 93 -0.37 -13.25 -23.34
C GLN A 93 -1.28 -13.72 -22.20
N ASN A 94 -1.82 -14.94 -22.24
CA ASN A 94 -2.66 -15.47 -21.15
C ASN A 94 -1.95 -15.41 -19.78
N ARG A 95 -0.62 -15.62 -19.75
CA ARG A 95 0.18 -15.51 -18.52
C ARG A 95 0.52 -14.09 -18.09
N GLN A 96 0.50 -13.14 -19.02
CA GLN A 96 0.58 -11.72 -18.67
C GLN A 96 -0.75 -11.29 -18.05
N ASP A 97 -1.87 -11.61 -18.70
CA ASP A 97 -3.22 -11.29 -18.22
C ASP A 97 -3.50 -11.89 -16.82
N ASP A 98 -3.09 -13.13 -16.56
CA ASP A 98 -3.22 -13.76 -15.24
C ASP A 98 -2.41 -13.02 -14.15
N ARG A 99 -1.19 -12.57 -14.48
CA ARG A 99 -0.34 -11.79 -13.54
C ARG A 99 -0.91 -10.40 -13.31
N ASP A 100 -1.35 -9.73 -14.37
CA ASP A 100 -1.94 -8.40 -14.30
C ASP A 100 -3.23 -8.43 -13.49
N ARG A 101 -4.03 -9.50 -13.64
CA ARG A 101 -5.22 -9.72 -12.81
C ARG A 101 -4.89 -9.85 -11.32
N ILE A 102 -3.87 -10.65 -10.96
CA ILE A 102 -3.45 -10.80 -9.56
C ILE A 102 -2.96 -9.46 -9.00
N SER A 103 -2.14 -8.72 -9.75
CA SER A 103 -1.66 -7.40 -9.36
C SER A 103 -2.81 -6.42 -9.12
N LEU A 104 -3.80 -6.40 -10.02
CA LEU A 104 -4.98 -5.53 -9.89
C LEU A 104 -5.83 -5.89 -8.66
N ASP A 105 -6.00 -7.18 -8.37
CA ASP A 105 -6.76 -7.61 -7.20
C ASP A 105 -6.02 -7.28 -5.89
N GLU A 106 -4.68 -7.37 -5.86
CA GLU A 106 -3.88 -6.91 -4.73
C GLU A 106 -3.98 -5.39 -4.53
N ASP A 107 -3.88 -4.61 -5.61
CA ASP A 107 -3.99 -3.16 -5.55
C ASP A 107 -5.37 -2.71 -5.07
N ARG A 108 -6.44 -3.39 -5.52
CA ARG A 108 -7.80 -3.16 -5.01
C ARG A 108 -7.90 -3.41 -3.51
N ARG A 109 -7.38 -4.54 -3.02
CA ARG A 109 -7.37 -4.86 -1.59
C ARG A 109 -6.56 -3.86 -0.77
N ARG A 110 -5.43 -3.38 -1.30
CA ARG A 110 -4.64 -2.33 -0.66
C ARG A 110 -5.41 -1.02 -0.60
N ALA A 111 -6.05 -0.62 -1.69
CA ALA A 111 -6.87 0.60 -1.73
C ALA A 111 -8.05 0.55 -0.74
N GLU A 112 -8.73 -0.60 -0.61
CA GLU A 112 -9.79 -0.81 0.38
C GLU A 112 -9.27 -0.66 1.82
N ARG A 113 -8.11 -1.25 2.14
CA ARG A 113 -7.48 -1.12 3.45
C ARG A 113 -7.08 0.32 3.76
N THR A 114 -6.38 0.97 2.83
CA THR A 114 -5.98 2.38 2.99
C THR A 114 -7.19 3.29 3.18
N LYS A 115 -8.29 3.03 2.47
CA LYS A 115 -9.54 3.76 2.66
C LYS A 115 -10.10 3.54 4.07
N ALA A 116 -10.18 2.30 4.53
CA ALA A 116 -10.66 1.97 5.87
C ALA A 116 -9.79 2.60 6.97
N ASP A 117 -8.46 2.55 6.83
CA ASP A 117 -7.52 3.17 7.77
C ASP A 117 -7.68 4.69 7.78
N THR A 118 -7.89 5.30 6.63
CA THR A 118 -8.14 6.75 6.52
C THR A 118 -9.47 7.14 7.17
N GLU A 119 -10.53 6.36 6.95
CA GLU A 119 -11.83 6.57 7.61
C GLU A 119 -11.73 6.40 9.12
N TYR A 120 -10.96 5.41 9.58
CA TYR A 120 -10.69 5.19 11.00
C TYR A 120 -9.95 6.39 11.61
N LEU A 121 -8.84 6.79 11.02
CA LEU A 121 -8.06 7.95 11.46
C LEU A 121 -8.89 9.25 11.45
N ALA A 122 -9.77 9.44 10.45
CA ALA A 122 -10.65 10.60 10.39
C ALA A 122 -11.68 10.62 11.52
N ARG A 123 -12.26 9.45 11.88
CA ARG A 123 -13.17 9.32 13.03
C ARG A 123 -12.44 9.60 14.34
N GLU A 124 -11.24 9.07 14.49
CA GLU A 124 -10.45 9.25 15.71
C GLU A 124 -9.96 10.69 15.85
N LEU A 125 -9.60 11.34 14.75
CA LEU A 125 -9.28 12.77 14.74
C LEU A 125 -10.51 13.62 15.09
N ALA A 126 -11.70 13.27 14.59
CA ALA A 126 -12.93 13.96 14.94
C ALA A 126 -13.28 13.80 16.43
N ALA A 127 -13.15 12.59 16.97
CA ALA A 127 -13.35 12.31 18.40
C ALA A 127 -12.33 13.07 19.26
N LEU A 128 -11.05 13.04 18.89
CA LEU A 128 -10.00 13.80 19.55
C LEU A 128 -10.28 15.31 19.52
N ARG A 129 -10.73 15.84 18.38
CA ARG A 129 -11.08 17.26 18.23
C ARG A 129 -12.24 17.65 19.15
N LEU A 130 -13.25 16.81 19.30
CA LEU A 130 -14.36 17.07 20.22
C LEU A 130 -13.88 17.05 21.69
N ALA A 131 -13.11 16.04 22.08
CA ALA A 131 -12.54 15.93 23.43
C ALA A 131 -11.63 17.12 23.78
N VAL A 132 -10.75 17.54 22.85
CA VAL A 132 -9.90 18.73 23.05
C VAL A 132 -10.73 20.02 23.03
N GLY A 133 -11.78 20.08 22.19
CA GLY A 133 -12.69 21.22 22.14
C GLY A 133 -13.41 21.49 23.46
N GLU A 134 -13.83 20.45 24.17
CA GLU A 134 -14.43 20.57 25.51
C GLU A 134 -13.41 21.05 26.56
N VAL A 135 -12.20 20.49 26.56
CA VAL A 135 -11.15 20.80 27.56
C VAL A 135 -10.51 22.18 27.34
N ALA A 136 -10.47 22.67 26.09
CA ALA A 136 -9.90 23.97 25.73
C ALA A 136 -10.97 25.08 25.59
N THR A 137 -12.14 24.95 26.21
CA THR A 137 -13.14 26.02 26.17
C THR A 137 -12.55 27.27 26.84
N ARG A 138 -12.65 28.44 26.18
CA ARG A 138 -12.10 29.73 26.66
C ARG A 138 -12.46 30.00 28.12
N ASP A 139 -13.66 29.61 28.53
CA ASP A 139 -14.15 29.83 29.90
C ASP A 139 -13.50 28.90 30.93
N TYR A 140 -13.13 27.66 30.57
CA TYR A 140 -12.37 26.77 31.45
C TYR A 140 -10.94 27.26 31.63
N LEU A 141 -10.26 27.60 30.51
CA LEU A 141 -8.93 28.21 30.54
C LEU A 141 -8.94 29.52 31.34
N ARG A 142 -9.98 30.34 31.17
CA ARG A 142 -10.15 31.58 31.94
C ARG A 142 -10.35 31.28 33.43
N GLY A 143 -11.20 30.31 33.77
CA GLY A 143 -11.43 29.90 35.16
C GLY A 143 -10.19 29.37 35.86
N GLU A 144 -9.38 28.55 35.18
CA GLU A 144 -8.11 28.07 35.77
C GLU A 144 -7.04 29.16 35.83
N LEU A 145 -6.97 30.07 34.86
CA LEU A 145 -6.11 31.25 34.95
C LEU A 145 -6.52 32.17 36.11
N GLU A 146 -7.82 32.33 36.34
CA GLU A 146 -8.37 33.18 37.40
C GLU A 146 -8.12 32.56 38.78
N LYS A 147 -8.32 31.24 38.94
CA LYS A 147 -7.89 30.48 40.14
C LYS A 147 -6.39 30.61 40.41
N LEU A 148 -5.55 30.49 39.38
CA LEU A 148 -4.09 30.65 39.53
C LEU A 148 -3.74 32.08 39.93
N ALA A 149 -4.37 33.08 39.31
CA ALA A 149 -4.18 34.49 39.66
C ALA A 149 -4.61 34.78 41.11
N GLU A 150 -5.71 34.19 41.56
CA GLU A 150 -6.22 34.33 42.92
C GLU A 150 -5.30 33.67 43.94
N ARG A 151 -4.76 32.47 43.66
CA ARG A 151 -3.76 31.82 44.53
C ARG A 151 -2.49 32.66 44.69
N ILE A 152 -1.98 33.24 43.60
CA ILE A 152 -0.81 34.13 43.64
C ILE A 152 -1.13 35.41 44.42
N GLY A 153 -2.32 35.97 44.24
CA GLY A 153 -2.80 37.13 44.99
C GLY A 153 -2.91 36.86 46.49
N ALA A 154 -3.48 35.71 46.85
CA ALA A 154 -3.63 35.25 48.22
C ALA A 154 -2.26 35.04 48.89
N GLU A 155 -1.30 34.39 48.22
CA GLU A 155 0.07 34.24 48.74
C GLU A 155 0.77 35.59 49.00
N ARG A 156 0.55 36.58 48.12
CA ARG A 156 1.10 37.94 48.33
C ARG A 156 0.42 38.69 49.47
N ALA A 157 -0.89 38.58 49.61
CA ALA A 157 -1.64 39.21 50.69
C ALA A 157 -1.29 38.59 52.06
N ASP A 158 -1.12 37.27 52.11
CA ASP A 158 -0.74 36.56 53.34
C ASP A 158 0.71 36.88 53.74
N GLY A 159 1.59 37.08 52.76
CA GLY A 159 2.94 37.61 52.96
C GLY A 159 2.99 39.05 53.46
N SER A 160 2.11 39.93 52.96
CA SER A 160 2.04 41.33 53.40
C SER A 160 1.38 41.49 54.77
N GLY A 161 0.35 40.69 55.08
CA GLY A 161 -0.30 40.64 56.39
C GLY A 161 0.65 40.16 57.50
N ARG A 162 1.46 39.13 57.22
CA ARG A 162 2.53 38.70 58.15
C ARG A 162 3.62 39.75 58.34
N ALA A 163 3.93 40.54 57.32
CA ALA A 163 4.87 41.65 57.45
C ALA A 163 4.27 42.81 58.29
N ALA A 164 3.00 43.16 58.10
CA ALA A 164 2.31 44.20 58.85
C ALA A 164 2.10 43.83 60.33
N ASP A 165 1.64 42.60 60.64
CA ASP A 165 1.46 42.13 62.03
C ASP A 165 2.82 42.06 62.78
N ARG A 166 3.92 41.80 62.07
CA ARG A 166 5.27 41.87 62.64
C ARG A 166 5.68 43.31 63.00
N VAL A 167 5.28 44.30 62.18
CA VAL A 167 5.57 45.72 62.43
C VAL A 167 4.74 46.26 63.59
N GLU A 168 3.46 45.91 63.67
CA GLU A 168 2.58 46.36 64.75
C GLU A 168 2.97 45.77 66.12
N ARG A 169 3.32 44.47 66.17
CA ARG A 169 3.84 43.84 67.39
C ARG A 169 5.22 44.39 67.82
N GLY A 170 6.00 44.91 66.87
CA GLY A 170 7.23 45.65 67.17
C GLY A 170 6.96 47.05 67.74
N ALA A 171 5.94 47.74 67.24
CA ALA A 171 5.57 49.10 67.66
C ALA A 171 4.88 49.16 69.04
N GLY A 172 4.10 48.13 69.40
CA GLY A 172 3.40 48.04 70.69
C GLY A 172 4.30 47.88 71.93
N ARG A 173 5.59 47.54 71.75
CA ARG A 173 6.53 47.34 72.87
C ARG A 173 7.30 48.59 73.30
N GLY A 174 7.10 49.73 72.64
CA GLY A 174 7.90 50.95 72.87
C GLY A 174 7.25 52.07 73.70
N ARG A 175 5.98 51.94 74.12
CA ARG A 175 5.24 53.06 74.72
C ARG A 175 4.65 52.69 76.08
N GLY A 176 5.50 52.61 77.09
CA GLY A 176 5.08 52.36 78.46
C GLY A 176 6.24 52.42 79.44
N VAL A 177 6.84 53.60 79.63
CA VAL A 177 7.59 54.02 80.83
C VAL A 177 7.83 55.52 80.63
N ASN A 178 7.04 56.37 81.30
CA ASN A 178 7.57 57.45 82.12
C ASN A 178 6.44 58.12 82.90
N ARG A 179 6.48 57.99 84.22
CA ARG A 179 5.76 58.82 85.18
C ARG A 179 6.78 59.18 86.25
N PRO A 180 7.20 60.44 86.39
CA PRO A 180 7.86 60.88 87.61
C PRO A 180 6.84 61.53 88.55
N ALA A 181 7.21 61.47 89.82
CA ALA A 181 6.44 61.81 91.01
C ALA A 181 6.98 63.11 91.66
N GLY A 182 6.21 63.64 92.63
CA GLY A 182 6.59 64.71 93.59
C GLY A 182 6.43 66.13 93.01
N ASP A 183 5.98 67.16 93.74
CA ASP A 183 5.59 67.38 95.15
C ASP A 183 4.54 68.51 95.16
#